data_AF-T1GTA6-F1
#
_entry.id   AF-T1GTA6-F1
#
_cell.length_a   1.000
_cell.length_b   1.000
_cell.length_c   1.000
_cell.angle_alpha   90.00
_cell.angle_beta   90.00
_cell.angle_gamma   90.00
#
_symmetry.space_group_name_H-M   'P 1'
#
loop_
_entity.id
_entity.type
_entity.pdbx_description
1 polymer ?
#
loop_
_entity_poly.entity_id
_entity_poly.type
_entity_poly.pdbx_seq_one_letter_code
_entity_poly.pdbx_strand_id
1 'polypeptide(L)'
;MGLKHWILQSWMLLTVIVCGKGQVYQHTPITEKIPLGAIFEQGTDDVQSAFKYAMLHHNNNKSESRRFELQAYVDVINTADAFKLSRLICNQFSRGVYSMLGAVSPDSFDTLHSYSNTFQMPFVTPWFPEKVRI
;
A
#
# COMPACT_ATOMS: atom_id res chain seq x y z
N MET A 1 28.58 -18.02 -58.53
CA MET A 1 28.56 -17.26 -57.24
C MET A 1 27.28 -16.44 -57.03
N GLY A 2 26.15 -16.76 -57.68
CA GLY A 2 24.93 -15.93 -57.63
C GLY A 2 23.90 -16.32 -56.57
N LEU A 3 23.84 -17.59 -56.14
CA LEU A 3 22.69 -18.07 -55.34
C LEU A 3 22.80 -17.76 -53.83
N LYS A 4 24.01 -17.48 -53.32
CA LYS A 4 24.22 -17.19 -51.89
C LYS A 4 23.82 -15.75 -51.51
N HIS A 5 23.86 -14.83 -52.46
CA HIS A 5 23.56 -13.41 -52.24
C HIS A 5 22.05 -13.15 -52.10
N TRP A 6 21.22 -13.83 -52.92
CA TRP A 6 19.76 -13.71 -52.87
C TRP A 6 19.15 -14.33 -51.60
N ILE A 7 19.74 -15.40 -51.06
CA ILE A 7 19.26 -16.05 -49.83
C ILE A 7 19.54 -15.17 -48.60
N LEU A 8 20.68 -14.48 -48.54
CA LEU A 8 21.03 -13.58 -47.44
C LEU A 8 20.16 -12.31 -47.42
N GLN A 9 19.82 -11.75 -48.58
CA GLN A 9 18.90 -10.59 -48.64
C GLN A 9 17.45 -10.98 -48.26
N SER A 10 17.03 -12.19 -48.60
CA SER A 10 15.70 -12.69 -48.22
C SER A 10 15.56 -12.94 -46.71
N TRP A 11 16.64 -13.35 -46.03
CA TRP A 11 16.66 -13.52 -44.56
C TRP A 11 16.70 -12.20 -43.80
N MET A 12 17.32 -11.15 -44.37
CA MET A 12 17.39 -9.82 -43.76
C MET A 12 16.02 -9.11 -43.75
N LEU A 13 15.18 -9.38 -44.75
CA LEU A 13 13.80 -8.85 -44.81
C LEU A 13 12.86 -9.60 -43.84
N LEU A 14 13.08 -10.89 -43.60
CA LEU A 14 12.30 -11.67 -42.63
C LEU A 14 12.60 -11.28 -41.18
N THR A 15 13.83 -10.93 -40.82
CA THR A 15 14.14 -10.43 -39.47
C THR A 15 13.58 -9.03 -39.20
N VAL A 16 13.47 -8.16 -40.22
CA VAL A 16 12.82 -6.85 -40.07
C VAL A 16 11.29 -6.99 -39.91
N ILE A 17 10.67 -7.97 -40.58
CA ILE A 17 9.22 -8.23 -40.44
C ILE A 17 8.90 -8.95 -39.11
N VAL A 18 9.81 -9.79 -38.60
CA VAL A 18 9.67 -10.43 -37.27
C VAL A 18 10.01 -9.45 -36.13
N CYS A 19 10.71 -8.35 -36.40
CA CYS A 19 10.86 -7.20 -35.50
C CYS A 19 9.78 -6.10 -35.74
N GLY A 20 8.73 -6.42 -36.52
CA GLY A 20 7.58 -5.53 -36.76
C GLY A 20 6.38 -5.83 -35.85
N LYS A 21 6.35 -7.00 -35.21
CA LYS A 21 5.65 -7.13 -33.93
C LYS A 21 6.59 -6.62 -32.87
N GLY A 22 6.69 -5.30 -32.79
CA GLY A 22 6.67 -4.69 -31.49
C GLY A 22 5.47 -5.32 -30.78
N GLN A 23 5.73 -6.33 -29.95
CA GLN A 23 5.01 -6.41 -28.71
C GLN A 23 5.30 -5.07 -28.07
N VAL A 24 4.46 -4.08 -28.38
CA VAL A 24 3.97 -3.18 -27.37
C VAL A 24 3.53 -4.18 -26.30
N TYR A 25 4.44 -4.47 -25.37
CA TYR A 25 4.04 -4.93 -24.06
C TYR A 25 3.11 -3.81 -23.65
N GLN A 26 1.82 -4.01 -23.90
CA GLN A 26 0.80 -3.23 -23.29
C GLN A 26 0.97 -3.63 -21.84
N HIS A 27 1.89 -2.93 -21.18
CA HIS A 27 1.95 -2.84 -19.75
C HIS A 27 0.59 -2.24 -19.44
N THR A 28 -0.43 -3.10 -19.30
CA THR A 28 -1.60 -2.76 -18.52
C THR A 28 -0.98 -2.17 -17.27
N PRO A 29 -1.13 -0.85 -17.01
CA PRO A 29 -0.51 -0.27 -15.83
C PRO A 29 -1.11 -1.05 -14.67
N ILE A 30 -0.31 -1.95 -14.10
CA ILE A 30 -0.72 -2.72 -12.94
C ILE A 30 -0.77 -1.63 -11.89
N THR A 31 -1.98 -1.17 -11.56
CA THR A 31 -2.14 -0.22 -10.48
C THR A 31 -1.84 -1.02 -9.23
N GLU A 32 -0.61 -0.91 -8.74
CA GLU A 32 -0.15 -1.61 -7.56
C GLU A 32 -1.03 -1.20 -6.38
N LYS A 33 -1.63 -2.16 -5.68
CA LYS A 33 -2.44 -1.86 -4.50
C LYS A 33 -1.56 -1.95 -3.27
N ILE A 34 -1.44 -0.85 -2.54
CA ILE A 34 -0.69 -0.80 -1.29
C ILE A 34 -1.68 -0.98 -0.14
N PRO A 35 -1.73 -2.16 0.52
CA PRO A 35 -2.56 -2.38 1.69
C PRO A 35 -2.01 -1.65 2.91
N LEU A 36 -2.89 -0.93 3.60
CA LEU A 36 -2.66 -0.21 4.83
C LEU A 36 -3.59 -0.76 5.91
N GLY A 37 -3.08 -0.95 7.12
CA GLY A 37 -3.91 -1.23 8.29
C GLY A 37 -4.32 0.08 8.94
N ALA A 38 -5.56 0.18 9.39
CA ALA A 38 -6.04 1.35 10.14
C ALA A 38 -6.84 0.90 11.37
N ILE A 39 -6.53 1.46 12.54
CA ILE A 39 -7.21 1.16 13.80
C ILE A 39 -7.73 2.46 14.40
N PHE A 40 -9.02 2.50 14.72
CA PHE A 40 -9.67 3.66 15.32
C PHE A 40 -10.37 3.27 16.60
N GLU A 41 -10.28 4.08 17.64
CA GLU A 41 -11.07 3.91 18.85
C GLU A 41 -12.49 4.49 18.67
N GLN A 42 -13.47 3.93 19.36
CA GLN A 42 -14.80 4.52 19.45
C GLN A 42 -14.72 5.96 19.96
N GLY A 43 -15.48 6.86 19.33
CA GLY A 43 -15.41 8.30 19.59
C GLY A 43 -14.41 9.05 18.71
N THR A 44 -13.67 8.36 17.82
CA THR A 44 -12.79 9.01 16.82
C THR A 44 -13.39 9.02 15.41
N ASP A 45 -14.73 9.04 15.31
CA ASP A 45 -15.47 8.96 14.04
C ASP A 45 -15.10 10.07 13.05
N ASP A 46 -14.80 11.27 13.56
CA ASP A 46 -14.35 12.41 12.76
C ASP A 46 -13.01 12.13 12.08
N VAL A 47 -12.06 11.56 12.82
CA VAL A 47 -10.72 11.21 12.32
C VAL A 47 -10.81 10.05 11.33
N GLN A 48 -11.66 9.05 11.62
CA GLN A 48 -11.92 7.95 10.70
C GLN A 48 -12.52 8.47 9.38
N SER A 49 -13.46 9.41 9.45
CA SER A 49 -14.10 10.00 8.28
C SER A 49 -13.11 10.83 7.46
N ALA A 50 -12.26 11.62 8.12
CA ALA A 50 -11.16 12.34 7.48
C ALA A 50 -10.17 11.40 6.78
N PHE A 51 -9.82 10.29 7.41
CA PHE A 51 -8.97 9.25 6.82
C PHE A 51 -9.60 8.65 5.55
N LYS A 52 -10.87 8.25 5.61
CA LYS A 52 -11.61 7.72 4.45
C LYS A 52 -11.66 8.75 3.31
N TYR A 53 -11.92 10.02 3.63
CA TYR A 53 -11.91 11.10 2.64
C TYR A 53 -10.53 11.26 1.98
N ALA A 54 -9.45 11.29 2.76
CA ALA A 54 -8.09 11.42 2.24
C ALA A 54 -7.71 10.25 1.31
N MET A 55 -8.07 9.03 1.69
CA MET A 55 -7.88 7.82 0.88
C MET A 55 -8.62 7.89 -0.45
N LEU A 56 -9.90 8.27 -0.41
CA LEU A 56 -10.71 8.45 -1.62
C LEU A 56 -10.15 9.55 -2.52
N HIS A 57 -9.73 10.68 -1.93
CA HIS A 57 -9.14 11.78 -2.67
C HIS A 57 -7.83 11.36 -3.36
N HIS A 58 -6.96 10.61 -2.65
CA HIS A 58 -5.72 10.08 -3.22
C HIS A 58 -5.98 9.09 -4.38
N ASN A 59 -6.92 8.17 -4.20
CA ASN A 59 -7.23 7.15 -5.21
C ASN A 59 -7.93 7.73 -6.44
N ASN A 60 -8.80 8.74 -6.26
CA ASN A 60 -9.53 9.39 -7.34
C ASN A 60 -8.68 10.36 -8.15
N ASN A 61 -7.62 10.94 -7.57
CA ASN A 61 -6.72 11.84 -8.27
C ASN A 61 -5.82 11.04 -9.22
N LYS A 62 -6.35 10.74 -10.42
CA LYS A 62 -5.65 10.06 -11.53
C LYS A 62 -4.69 11.01 -12.24
N SER A 63 -3.79 11.65 -11.49
CA SER A 63 -2.64 12.29 -12.11
C SER A 63 -1.82 11.23 -12.83
N GLU A 64 -1.25 11.54 -14.00
CA GLU A 64 -0.33 10.68 -14.76
C GLU A 64 0.86 10.17 -13.91
N SER A 65 1.12 10.79 -12.77
CA SER A 65 2.15 10.41 -11.79
C SER A 65 1.73 9.30 -10.80
N ARG A 66 0.43 9.00 -10.64
CA ARG A 66 -0.04 8.03 -9.64
C ARG A 66 0.19 6.60 -10.13
N ARG A 67 1.15 5.91 -9.50
CA ARG A 67 1.51 4.52 -9.85
C ARG A 67 0.82 3.44 -9.02
N PHE A 68 0.21 3.81 -7.89
CA PHE A 68 -0.41 2.89 -6.96
C PHE A 68 -1.78 3.38 -6.46
N GLU A 69 -2.58 2.45 -5.94
CA GLU A 69 -3.84 2.69 -5.25
C GLU A 69 -3.69 2.27 -3.79
N LEU A 70 -4.19 3.08 -2.87
CA LEU A 70 -4.16 2.74 -1.45
C LEU A 70 -5.41 1.91 -1.11
N GLN A 71 -5.22 0.77 -0.45
CA GLN A 71 -6.29 -0.06 0.08
C GLN A 71 -6.20 -0.08 1.60
N ALA A 72 -7.24 0.29 2.33
CA ALA A 72 -7.22 0.33 3.79
C ALA A 72 -8.08 -0.78 4.41
N TYR A 73 -7.53 -1.48 5.40
CA TYR A 73 -8.26 -2.39 6.29
C TYR A 73 -8.54 -1.66 7.61
N VAL A 74 -9.79 -1.25 7.81
CA VAL A 74 -10.19 -0.43 8.95
C VAL A 74 -10.82 -1.30 10.03
N ASP A 75 -10.27 -1.26 11.24
CA ASP A 75 -10.84 -1.89 12.43
C ASP A 75 -11.20 -0.80 13.48
N VAL A 76 -12.38 -0.91 14.09
CA VAL A 76 -12.83 0.01 15.16
C VAL A 76 -12.84 -0.74 16.50
N ILE A 77 -12.18 -0.17 17.51
CA ILE A 77 -12.01 -0.78 18.83
C ILE A 77 -12.74 0.02 19.91
N ASN A 78 -13.19 -0.67 20.95
CA ASN A 78 -13.76 -0.07 22.16
C ASN A 78 -13.23 -0.82 23.39
N THR A 79 -11.92 -0.88 23.52
CA THR A 79 -11.37 -1.66 24.62
C THR A 79 -9.98 -1.18 24.99
N ALA A 80 -9.81 -0.96 26.28
CA ALA A 80 -8.50 -0.86 26.93
C ALA A 80 -7.89 -2.26 27.20
N ASP A 81 -8.56 -3.35 26.79
CA ASP A 81 -8.04 -4.71 26.94
C ASP A 81 -6.92 -4.99 25.93
N ALA A 82 -5.70 -4.99 26.45
CA ALA A 82 -4.49 -5.27 25.68
C ALA A 82 -4.55 -6.62 24.95
N PHE A 83 -5.22 -7.65 25.47
CA PHE A 83 -5.27 -8.96 24.81
C PHE A 83 -6.09 -8.93 23.52
N LYS A 84 -7.25 -8.27 23.56
CA LYS A 84 -8.09 -8.08 22.36
C LYS A 84 -7.38 -7.20 21.33
N LEU A 85 -6.71 -6.16 21.81
CA LEU A 85 -5.92 -5.28 20.96
C LEU A 85 -4.76 -6.03 20.28
N SER A 86 -3.96 -6.79 21.03
CA SER A 86 -2.88 -7.64 20.50
C SER A 86 -3.37 -8.56 19.39
N ARG A 87 -4.52 -9.21 19.58
CA ARG A 87 -5.10 -10.09 18.57
C ARG A 87 -5.48 -9.34 17.29
N LEU A 88 -6.05 -8.14 17.41
CA LEU A 88 -6.38 -7.28 16.27
C LEU A 88 -5.13 -6.82 15.52
N ILE A 89 -4.07 -6.43 16.24
CA ILE A 89 -2.78 -6.05 15.63
C ILE A 89 -2.21 -7.21 14.83
N CYS A 90 -2.14 -8.40 15.43
CA CYS A 90 -1.65 -9.59 14.75
C CYS A 90 -2.46 -9.93 13.50
N ASN A 91 -3.79 -9.75 13.55
CA ASN A 91 -4.64 -9.94 12.37
C ASN A 91 -4.29 -8.95 11.25
N GLN A 92 -4.08 -7.67 11.59
CA GLN A 92 -3.68 -6.67 10.60
C GLN A 92 -2.31 -6.99 9.99
N PHE A 93 -1.36 -7.45 10.79
CA PHE A 93 -0.04 -7.88 10.28
C PHE A 93 -0.17 -9.10 9.37
N SER A 94 -1.02 -10.07 9.72
CA SER A 94 -1.26 -11.26 8.89
C SER A 94 -1.89 -10.95 7.53
N ARG A 95 -2.59 -9.80 7.39
CA ARG A 95 -3.13 -9.31 6.12
C ARG A 95 -2.06 -8.76 5.18
N GLY A 96 -0.80 -8.65 5.61
CA GLY A 96 0.31 -8.16 4.79
C GLY A 96 0.23 -6.66 4.52
N VAL A 97 -0.12 -5.85 5.53
CA VAL A 97 -0.15 -4.39 5.42
C VAL A 97 1.27 -3.80 5.45
N TYR A 98 1.47 -2.68 4.74
CA TYR A 98 2.78 -1.99 4.69
C TYR A 98 2.99 -1.03 5.86
N SER A 99 1.90 -0.52 6.42
CA SER A 99 1.91 0.39 7.56
C SER A 99 0.59 0.30 8.30
N MET A 100 0.65 0.61 9.59
CA MET A 100 -0.50 0.83 10.44
C MET A 100 -0.75 2.33 10.58
N LEU A 101 -2.01 2.72 10.54
CA LEU A 101 -2.46 4.07 10.85
C LEU A 101 -3.52 4.02 11.94
N GLY A 102 -3.74 5.12 12.64
CA GLY A 102 -4.86 5.13 13.59
C GLY A 102 -4.85 6.23 14.61
N ALA A 103 -6.01 6.42 15.22
CA ALA A 103 -6.19 7.24 16.42
C ALA A 103 -6.73 6.33 17.53
N VAL A 104 -5.95 6.19 18.59
CA VAL A 104 -6.21 5.29 19.72
C VAL A 104 -5.91 5.99 21.04
N SER A 105 -6.50 5.50 22.12
CA SER A 105 -6.21 5.93 23.49
C SER A 105 -4.74 5.70 23.87
N PRO A 106 -4.21 6.46 24.85
CA PRO A 106 -2.85 6.28 25.36
C PRO A 106 -2.54 4.83 25.79
N ASP A 107 -3.48 4.19 26.49
CA ASP A 107 -3.32 2.79 26.95
C ASP A 107 -3.13 1.81 25.77
N SER A 108 -3.89 2.04 24.69
CA SER A 108 -3.80 1.23 23.46
C SER A 108 -2.55 1.59 22.63
N PHE A 109 -2.12 2.85 22.70
CA PHE A 109 -0.96 3.37 21.97
C PHE A 109 0.32 2.64 22.40
N ASP A 110 0.56 2.47 23.69
CA ASP A 110 1.78 1.80 24.19
C ASP A 110 1.90 0.35 23.69
N THR A 111 0.77 -0.35 23.67
CA THR A 111 0.70 -1.71 23.13
C THR A 111 0.99 -1.70 21.63
N LEU A 112 0.25 -0.88 20.86
CA LEU A 112 0.46 -0.75 19.40
C LEU A 112 1.91 -0.40 19.06
N HIS A 113 2.49 0.55 19.78
CA HIS A 113 3.85 1.03 19.59
C HIS A 113 4.88 -0.08 19.85
N SER A 114 4.70 -0.87 20.91
CA SER A 114 5.57 -2.01 21.24
C SER A 114 5.56 -3.08 20.14
N TYR A 115 4.39 -3.38 19.58
CA TYR A 115 4.26 -4.30 18.44
C TYR A 115 4.90 -3.72 17.18
N SER A 116 4.63 -2.46 16.87
CA SER A 116 5.24 -1.77 15.73
C SER A 116 6.77 -1.79 15.78
N ASN A 117 7.36 -1.53 16.94
CA ASN A 117 8.81 -1.59 17.12
C ASN A 117 9.34 -3.02 16.98
N THR A 118 8.64 -4.01 17.54
CA THR A 118 9.07 -5.42 17.49
C THR A 118 9.06 -5.97 16.06
N PHE A 119 8.00 -5.69 15.31
CA PHE A 119 7.81 -6.22 13.95
C PHE A 119 8.31 -5.27 12.85
N GLN A 120 8.92 -4.14 13.23
CA GLN A 120 9.37 -3.09 12.30
C GLN A 120 8.24 -2.58 11.40
N MET A 121 7.02 -2.51 11.94
CA MET A 121 5.83 -2.07 11.25
C MET A 121 5.61 -0.57 11.48
N PRO A 122 5.71 0.29 10.46
CA PRO A 122 5.53 1.73 10.63
C PRO A 122 4.13 2.06 11.12
N PHE A 123 4.03 2.79 12.23
CA PHE A 123 2.76 3.28 12.78
C PHE A 123 2.66 4.79 12.66
N VAL A 124 1.66 5.27 11.93
CA VAL A 124 1.39 6.70 11.72
C VAL A 124 0.12 7.07 12.47
N THR A 125 0.27 7.96 13.46
CA THR A 125 -0.86 8.47 14.24
C THR A 125 -0.92 10.01 14.14
N PRO A 126 -2.12 10.61 14.06
CA PRO A 126 -2.27 12.06 14.17
C PRO A 126 -1.98 12.55 15.60
N TRP A 127 -1.90 11.65 16.58
CA TRP A 127 -1.58 12.00 17.95
C TRP A 127 -0.12 12.36 18.13
N PHE A 128 0.07 13.58 18.63
CA PHE A 128 1.36 14.17 18.95
C PHE A 128 1.84 13.61 20.31
N PRO A 129 3.15 13.37 20.47
CA PRO A 129 3.69 12.77 21.68
C PRO A 129 3.27 13.58 22.90
N GLU A 130 2.73 12.88 23.90
CA GLU A 130 2.63 13.42 25.24
C GLU A 130 3.97 14.06 25.58
N LYS A 131 3.95 15.30 26.08
CA LYS A 131 5.17 15.94 26.57
C LYS A 131 5.87 14.95 27.51
N VAL A 132 6.98 14.38 27.08
CA VAL A 132 7.95 13.81 28.00
C VAL A 132 8.31 14.96 28.91
N ARG A 133 7.83 14.96 30.15
CA ARG A 133 8.35 15.88 31.17
C ARG A 133 9.78 15.45 31.40
N ILE A 134 10.70 16.09 30.67
CA ILE A 134 12.12 16.13 30.99
C ILE A 134 12.28 17.05 32.20
#